data_AF-A0A944C6Y5-F1
#
_entry.id   AF-A0A944C6Y5-F1
#
_cell.length_a   1.000
_cell.length_b   1.000
_cell.length_c   1.000
_cell.angle_alpha   90.00
_cell.angle_beta   90.00
_cell.angle_gamma   90.00
#
_symmetry.space_group_name_H-M   'P 1'
#
loop_
_entity.id
_entity.type
_entity.pdbx_description
1 polymer ?
#
loop_
_entity_poly.entity_id
_entity_poly.type
_entity_poly.pdbx_seq_one_letter_code
_entity_poly.pdbx_strand_id
1 'polypeptide(L)' 'MSRVKTKTNAQIKNDYAKKAYDDIRLQVKKGEKEKIKSHAESRGESLNGFVNRAIRETIQRDKNE' A
#
# COMPACT_ATOMS: atom_id res chain seq x y z
N MET A 1 -21.28 -11.37 -37.15
CA MET A 1 -19.99 -10.87 -36.65
C MET A 1 -20.09 -10.63 -35.15
N SER A 2 -19.25 -11.27 -34.35
CA SER A 2 -19.24 -11.14 -32.89
C SER A 2 -18.70 -9.78 -32.46
N ARG A 3 -19.46 -9.04 -31.64
CA ARG A 3 -19.09 -7.73 -31.10
C ARG A 3 -17.84 -7.87 -30.24
N VAL A 4 -16.74 -7.22 -30.65
CA VAL A 4 -15.51 -7.15 -29.86
C VAL A 4 -15.86 -6.48 -28.52
N LYS A 5 -15.76 -7.21 -27.40
CA LYS A 5 -15.95 -6.66 -26.06
C LYS A 5 -14.75 -5.76 -25.75
N THR A 6 -14.93 -4.44 -25.86
CA THR A 6 -13.99 -3.46 -25.32
C THR A 6 -13.94 -3.60 -23.80
N LYS A 7 -12.73 -3.73 -23.24
CA LYS A 7 -12.54 -3.78 -21.77
C LYS A 7 -13.18 -2.54 -21.15
N THR A 8 -13.94 -2.73 -20.08
CA THR A 8 -14.56 -1.61 -19.36
C THR A 8 -13.48 -0.79 -18.64
N ASN A 9 -13.74 0.50 -18.40
CA ASN A 9 -12.81 1.36 -17.66
C ASN A 9 -12.43 0.80 -16.27
N ALA A 10 -13.35 0.05 -15.64
CA ALA A 10 -13.08 -0.66 -14.39
C ALA A 10 -12.04 -1.79 -14.55
N GLN A 11 -12.12 -2.56 -15.63
CA GLN A 11 -11.14 -3.61 -15.93
C GLN A 11 -9.76 -3.03 -16.21
N ILE A 12 -9.68 -1.92 -16.94
CA ILE A 12 -8.42 -1.24 -17.24
C ILE A 12 -7.76 -0.72 -15.95
N LYS A 13 -8.52 -0.09 -15.06
CA LYS A 13 -8.02 0.40 -13.77
C LYS A 13 -7.51 -0.74 -12.87
N ASN A 14 -8.20 -1.88 -12.84
CA ASN A 14 -7.80 -3.04 -12.06
C ASN A 14 -6.54 -3.71 -12.63
N ASP A 15 -6.47 -3.86 -13.96
CA ASP A 15 -5.28 -4.38 -14.66
C ASP A 15 -4.06 -3.47 -14.42
N TYR A 16 -4.25 -2.15 -14.36
CA TYR A 16 -3.17 -1.20 -14.02
C TYR A 16 -2.75 -1.32 -12.55
N ALA A 17 -3.71 -1.35 -11.62
CA ALA A 17 -3.42 -1.47 -10.20
C ALA A 17 -2.57 -2.71 -9.88
N LYS A 18 -2.94 -3.86 -10.47
CA LYS A 18 -2.21 -5.13 -10.31
C LYS A 18 -0.81 -5.14 -10.92
N LYS A 19 -0.56 -4.33 -11.95
CA LYS A 19 0.76 -4.24 -12.60
C LYS A 19 1.70 -3.28 -11.90
N ALA A 20 1.17 -2.22 -11.30
CA ALA A 20 1.94 -1.14 -10.72
C ALA A 20 2.17 -1.28 -9.22
N TYR A 21 1.32 -2.03 -8.51
CA TYR A 21 1.35 -2.13 -7.06
C TYR A 21 1.22 -3.58 -6.59
N ASP A 22 2.04 -3.96 -5.63
CA ASP A 22 1.87 -5.17 -4.83
C ASP A 22 0.98 -4.84 -3.61
N ASP A 23 -0.14 -5.56 -3.47
CA ASP A 23 -1.06 -5.39 -2.34
C ASP A 23 -0.57 -6.17 -1.11
N ILE A 24 -0.31 -5.45 0.00
CA ILE A 24 0.05 -6.06 1.29
C ILE A 24 -1.11 -5.87 2.28
N ARG A 25 -1.72 -6.98 2.70
CA ARG A 25 -2.74 -6.96 3.77
C ARG A 25 -2.08 -7.03 5.13
N LEU A 26 -2.09 -5.91 5.87
CA LEU A 26 -1.60 -5.85 7.24
C LEU A 26 -2.74 -6.01 8.24
N GLN A 27 -2.61 -6.99 9.15
CA GLN A 27 -3.50 -7.14 10.31
C GLN A 27 -2.77 -6.64 11.56
N VAL A 28 -3.36 -5.66 12.24
CA VAL A 28 -2.88 -5.12 13.52
C VAL A 28 -3.97 -5.30 14.57
N LYS A 29 -3.62 -5.31 15.86
CA LYS A 29 -4.63 -5.42 16.92
C LYS A 29 -5.54 -4.19 16.91
N LYS A 30 -6.77 -4.37 17.41
CA LYS A 30 -7.72 -3.26 17.53
C LYS A 30 -7.10 -2.14 18.39
N GLY A 31 -7.15 -0.91 17.89
CA GLY A 31 -6.55 0.27 18.53
C GLY A 31 -5.10 0.57 18.12
N GLU A 32 -4.35 -0.40 17.59
CA GLU A 32 -2.98 -0.14 17.11
C GLU A 32 -2.98 0.69 15.82
N LYS A 33 -3.96 0.46 14.94
CA LYS A 33 -4.12 1.26 13.72
C LYS A 33 -4.21 2.76 14.02
N GLU A 34 -4.92 3.15 15.08
CA GLU A 34 -5.06 4.55 15.48
C GLU A 34 -3.74 5.13 15.99
N LYS A 35 -2.98 4.35 16.76
CA LYS A 35 -1.64 4.75 17.21
C LYS A 35 -0.70 4.99 16.03
N ILE A 36 -0.70 4.07 15.05
CA ILE A 36 0.12 4.20 13.84
C ILE A 36 -0.32 5.42 13.03
N LYS A 37 -1.65 5.64 12.88
CA LYS A 37 -2.19 6.79 12.18
C LYS A 37 -1.81 8.12 12.85
N SER A 38 -1.97 8.22 14.16
CA SER A 38 -1.60 9.41 14.93
C SER A 38 -0.10 9.68 14.84
N HIS A 39 0.74 8.65 14.87
CA HIS A 39 2.17 8.80 14.68
C HIS A 39 2.51 9.29 13.26
N ALA A 40 1.90 8.71 12.22
CA ALA A 40 2.09 9.16 10.85
C ALA A 40 1.65 10.63 10.66
N GLU A 41 0.49 11.01 11.20
CA GLU A 41 -0.02 12.38 11.19
C GLU A 41 0.94 13.34 11.90
N SER A 42 1.52 12.95 13.04
CA SER A 42 2.50 13.75 13.77
C SER A 42 3.77 14.04 12.96
N ARG A 43 4.07 13.17 11.99
CA ARG A 43 5.21 13.29 11.07
C ARG A 43 4.85 13.95 9.74
N GLY A 44 3.59 14.34 9.55
CA GLY A 44 3.08 14.89 8.29
C GLY A 44 3.01 13.85 7.16
N GLU A 45 3.05 12.56 7.47
CA GLU A 45 3.06 11.47 6.50
C GLU A 45 1.69 10.77 6.46
N SER A 46 1.32 10.23 5.30
CA SER A 46 0.16 9.33 5.22
C SER A 46 0.46 8.01 5.93
N LEU A 47 -0.58 7.32 6.43
CA LEU A 47 -0.43 6.01 7.05
C LEU A 47 0.35 5.02 6.14
N ASN A 48 0.02 5.00 4.85
CA ASN A 48 0.70 4.13 3.88
C ASN A 48 2.16 4.55 3.66
N GLY A 49 2.43 5.86 3.59
CA GLY A 49 3.78 6.39 3.49
C GLY A 49 4.64 6.02 4.69
N PHE A 50 4.10 6.16 5.90
CA PHE A 50 4.76 5.78 7.14
C PHE A 50 5.09 4.28 7.17
N VAL A 51 4.13 3.42 6.82
CA VAL A 51 4.35 1.96 6.77
C VAL A 51 5.45 1.61 5.77
N ASN A 52 5.43 2.18 4.56
CA ASN A 52 6.47 1.95 3.56
C ASN A 52 7.84 2.46 4.00
N ARG A 53 7.91 3.61 4.69
CA ARG A 53 9.17 4.14 5.24
C ARG A 53 9.70 3.20 6.32
N ALA A 54 8.85 2.77 7.25
CA ALA A 54 9.25 1.86 8.32
C ALA A 54 9.80 0.55 7.76
N ILE A 55 9.15 -0.06 6.76
CA ILE A 55 9.63 -1.29 6.11
C ILE A 55 11.02 -1.08 5.48
N ARG A 56 11.20 0.01 4.71
CA ARG A 56 12.49 0.31 4.06
C ARG A 56 13.60 0.58 5.06
N GLU A 57 13.28 1.31 6.13
CA GLU A 57 14.22 1.64 7.19
C GLU A 57 14.68 0.38 7.93
N THR A 58 13.77 -0.54 8.26
CA THR A 58 14.12 -1.84 8.87
C THR A 58 14.98 -2.68 7.94
N ILE A 59 14.59 -2.83 6.67
CA ILE A 59 15.40 -3.58 5.68
C ILE A 59 16.82 -2.99 5.57
N GLN A 60 16.96 -1.66 5.64
CA GLN A 60 18.27 -1.02 5.56
C GLN A 60 19.11 -1.24 6.84
N ARG A 61 18.46 -1.26 8.01
CA ARG A 61 19.14 -1.57 9.28
C ARG A 61 19.62 -3.02 9.32
N ASP A 62 18.77 -3.96 8.91
CA ASP A 62 19.10 -5.40 8.89
C ASP A 62 20.23 -5.73 7.89
N LYS A 63 20.39 -4.94 6.83
CA LYS A 63 21.51 -5.08 5.87
C LYS A 63 22.86 -4.61 6.41
N ASN A 64 22.83 -3.78 7.45
CA ASN A 64 24.02 -3.20 8.06
C ASN A 64 24.46 -3.99 9.33
N GLU A 65 23.82 -5.12 9.60
CA GLU A 65 24.20 -6.13 10.61
C GLU A 65 24.92 -7.29 9.92
#